data_AF-A0A920HKZ0-F1
#
_entry.id   AF-A0A920HKZ0-F1
#
_cell.length_a   1.000
_cell.length_b   1.000
_cell.length_c   1.000
_cell.angle_alpha   90.00
_cell.angle_beta   90.00
_cell.angle_gamma   90.00
#
_symmetry.space_group_name_H-M   'P 1'
#
loop_
_entity.id
_entity.type
_entity.pdbx_description
1 polymer ?
#
loop_
_entity_poly.entity_id
_entity_poly.type
_entity_poly.pdbx_seq_one_letter_code
_entity_poly.pdbx_strand_id
1 'polypeptide(L)' 'MGWTGGYVLLALCLAPYLRKFGKFTVPDFIGERYYSQTARTVALICAIFVSFTYVVGQMKGVGVAFSRFLEIPF' A
#
# COMPACT_ATOMS: atom_id res chain seq x y z
N MET A 1 -6.27 -17.86 0.68
CA MET A 1 -5.14 -18.38 -0.13
C MET A 1 -4.81 -17.52 -1.37
N GLY A 2 -5.31 -16.29 -1.52
CA GLY A 2 -4.95 -15.40 -2.66
C GLY A 2 -3.71 -14.51 -2.41
N TRP A 3 -3.29 -14.34 -1.15
CA TRP A 3 -2.24 -13.39 -0.77
C TRP A 3 -0.83 -13.82 -1.23
N THR A 4 -0.57 -15.13 -1.30
CA THR A 4 0.76 -15.71 -1.54
C THR A 4 1.12 -15.64 -3.01
N GLY A 5 0.19 -15.95 -3.90
CA GLY A 5 0.37 -15.76 -5.35
C GLY A 5 0.58 -14.29 -5.72
N GLY A 6 -0.18 -13.39 -5.08
CA GLY A 6 -0.05 -11.94 -5.29
C GLY A 6 1.31 -11.40 -4.86
N TYR A 7 1.80 -11.78 -3.68
CA TYR A 7 3.13 -11.37 -3.22
C TYR A 7 4.26 -11.95 -4.06
N VAL A 8 4.15 -13.19 -4.54
CA VAL A 8 5.15 -13.81 -5.42
C VAL A 8 5.20 -13.09 -6.77
N LEU A 9 4.05 -12.79 -7.37
CA LEU A 9 3.99 -12.01 -8.62
C LEU A 9 4.54 -10.60 -8.43
N LEU A 10 4.17 -9.92 -7.34
CA LEU A 10 4.74 -8.60 -7.00
C LEU A 10 6.26 -8.68 -6.78
N ALA A 11 6.77 -9.71 -6.10
CA ALA A 11 8.20 -9.86 -5.89
C ALA A 11 8.94 -10.10 -7.22
N LEU A 12 8.43 -10.96 -8.09
CA LEU A 12 9.07 -11.25 -9.38
C LEU A 12 8.98 -10.09 -10.36
N CYS A 13 7.83 -9.40 -10.43
CA CYS A 13 7.62 -8.32 -11.38
C CYS A 13 8.07 -6.96 -10.87
N LEU A 14 7.97 -6.66 -9.57
CA LEU A 14 8.26 -5.33 -9.03
C LEU A 14 9.68 -5.25 -8.43
N ALA A 15 10.15 -6.30 -7.75
CA ALA A 15 11.48 -6.27 -7.12
C ALA A 15 12.65 -6.03 -8.09
N PRO A 16 12.70 -6.56 -9.33
CA PRO A 16 13.80 -6.25 -10.24
C PRO A 16 13.79 -4.79 -10.71
N TYR A 17 12.62 -4.20 -10.91
CA TYR A 17 12.49 -2.78 -11.29
C TYR A 17 12.82 -1.86 -10.12
N LEU A 18 12.39 -2.21 -8.90
CA LEU A 18 12.68 -1.44 -7.69
C LEU A 18 14.18 -1.49 -7.32
N ARG A 19 14.84 -2.67 -7.46
CA ARG A 19 16.28 -2.83 -7.23
C ARG A 19 17.14 -2.05 -8.22
N LYS A 20 16.71 -1.88 -9.47
CA LYS A 20 17.42 -1.07 -10.48
C LYS A 20 17.23 0.44 -10.30
N PHE A 21 16.14 0.88 -9.67
CA PHE A 21 15.82 2.31 -9.50
C PHE A 21 16.47 2.97 -8.28
N GLY A 22 16.90 2.20 -7.27
CA GLY A 22 17.70 2.71 -6.15
C GLY A 22 16.98 3.66 -5.17
N LYS A 23 15.67 3.88 -5.31
CA LYS A 23 14.85 4.70 -4.41
C LYS A 23 13.73 3.89 -3.77
N PHE A 24 13.42 4.20 -2.52
CA PHE A 24 12.59 3.35 -1.65
C PHE A 24 11.10 3.72 -1.62
N THR A 25 10.67 4.77 -2.33
CA THR A 25 9.30 5.30 -2.24
C THR A 25 8.65 5.47 -3.61
N VAL A 26 7.40 5.00 -3.72
CA VAL A 26 6.58 5.03 -4.96
C VAL A 26 6.40 6.46 -5.53
N PRO A 27 6.16 7.51 -4.72
CA PRO A 27 6.04 8.87 -5.23
C PRO A 27 7.32 9.39 -5.88
N ASP A 28 8.48 8.97 -5.36
CA ASP A 28 9.78 9.41 -5.87
C ASP A 28 10.13 8.70 -7.19
N PHE A 29 9.76 7.43 -7.32
CA PHE A 29 9.79 6.69 -8.59
C PHE A 29 8.98 7.39 -9.69
N ILE A 30 7.74 7.82 -9.37
CA ILE A 30 6.86 8.50 -10.32
C ILE A 30 7.42 9.89 -10.68
N GLY A 31 7.91 10.64 -9.68
CA GLY A 31 8.51 11.96 -9.90
C GLY A 31 9.70 11.96 -10.85
N GLU A 32 10.60 10.99 -10.71
CA GLU A 32 11.74 10.82 -11.62
C GLU A 32 11.34 10.26 -12.98
N ARG A 33 10.40 9.31 -13.04
CA ARG A 33 9.90 8.74 -14.31
C ARG A 33 9.33 9.80 -15.24
N TYR A 34 8.66 10.80 -14.69
CA TYR A 34 8.02 11.89 -15.43
C TYR A 34 8.75 13.23 -15.33
N TYR A 35 9.94 13.28 -14.71
CA TYR A 35 10.73 14.50 -14.47
C TYR A 35 9.92 15.68 -13.92
N SER A 36 8.87 15.42 -13.15
CA SER A 36 7.89 16.44 -12.76
C SER A 36 7.60 16.40 -11.26
N GLN A 37 7.80 17.53 -10.60
CA GLN A 37 7.44 17.69 -9.19
C GLN A 37 5.92 17.59 -8.96
N THR A 38 5.10 18.02 -9.92
CA THR A 38 3.64 17.93 -9.77
C THR A 38 3.18 16.46 -9.76
N ALA A 39 3.77 15.61 -10.59
CA ALA A 39 3.48 14.17 -10.61
C ALA A 39 3.86 13.48 -9.29
N ARG A 40 4.99 13.88 -8.68
CA ARG A 40 5.41 13.42 -7.34
C ARG A 40 4.39 13.80 -6.26
N THR A 41 3.93 15.05 -6.26
CA THR A 41 2.97 15.54 -5.26
C THR A 41 1.62 14.83 -5.38
N VAL A 42 1.13 14.62 -6.60
CA VAL A 42 -0.11 13.86 -6.83
C VAL A 42 0.04 12.41 -6.34
N ALA A 43 1.16 11.75 -6.65
CA ALA A 43 1.43 10.39 -6.19
C ALA A 43 1.50 10.29 -4.65
N LEU A 44 2.06 11.29 -3.98
CA LEU A 44 2.08 11.38 -2.52
C LEU A 44 0.65 11.46 -1.95
N ILE A 45 -0.20 12.33 -2.50
CA ILE A 45 -1.60 12.50 -2.06
C ILE A 45 -2.37 11.18 -2.23
N CYS A 46 -2.22 10.52 -3.39
CA CYS A 46 -2.83 9.22 -3.63
C CYS A 46 -2.36 8.16 -2.62
N ALA A 47 -1.06 8.11 -2.31
CA ALA A 47 -0.51 7.17 -1.35
C ALA A 47 -1.08 7.37 0.06
N ILE A 48 -1.26 8.63 0.48
CA ILE A 48 -1.91 8.95 1.77
C ILE A 48 -3.36 8.44 1.77
N PHE A 49 -4.11 8.68 0.70
CA PHE A 49 -5.52 8.30 0.61
C PHE A 49 -5.73 6.77 0.66
N VAL A 50 -4.90 6.03 -0.06
CA VAL A 50 -4.90 4.56 -0.05
C VAL A 50 -4.52 4.05 1.34
N SER A 51 -3.50 4.63 1.97
CA SER A 51 -3.07 4.24 3.33
C SER A 51 -4.16 4.46 4.36
N PHE A 52 -4.85 5.61 4.30
CA PHE A 52 -5.97 5.92 5.19
C PHE A 52 -7.12 4.90 5.02
N THR A 53 -7.54 4.66 3.78
CA THR A 53 -8.59 3.69 3.47
C THR A 53 -8.24 2.30 3.98
N TYR A 54 -6.98 1.89 3.82
CA TYR A 54 -6.48 0.60 4.30
C TYR A 54 -6.56 0.48 5.83
N VAL A 55 -6.13 1.50 6.58
CA VAL A 55 -6.17 1.49 8.04
C VAL A 55 -7.61 1.42 8.55
N VAL A 56 -8.54 2.16 7.96
CA VAL A 56 -9.97 2.10 8.32
C VAL A 56 -10.52 0.68 8.14
N GLY A 57 -10.20 0.03 7.01
CA GLY A 57 -10.58 -1.36 6.75
C GLY A 57 -10.00 -2.33 7.79
N GLN A 58 -8.72 -2.17 8.14
CA GLN A 58 -8.08 -3.01 9.16
C GLN A 58 -8.71 -2.84 10.53
N MET A 59 -8.94 -1.60 10.97
CA MET A 59 -9.53 -1.32 12.28
C MET A 59 -10.94 -1.89 12.41
N LYS A 60 -11.75 -1.81 11.34
CA LYS A 60 -13.07 -2.45 11.30
C LYS A 60 -12.96 -3.98 11.37
N GLY A 61 -12.01 -4.58 10.65
CA GLY A 61 -11.77 -6.02 10.70
C GLY A 61 -11.34 -6.50 12.09
N VAL A 62 -10.41 -5.78 12.73
CA VAL A 62 -9.96 -6.06 14.10
C VAL A 62 -11.11 -5.89 15.10
N GLY A 63 -11.94 -4.87 14.95
CA GLY A 63 -13.11 -4.62 15.79
C GLY A 63 -14.14 -5.75 15.73
N VAL A 64 -14.44 -6.25 14.53
CA VAL A 64 -15.32 -7.42 14.36
C VAL A 64 -14.71 -8.65 15.01
N ALA A 65 -13.40 -8.89 14.87
CA ALA A 65 -12.73 -10.02 15.51
C ALA A 65 -12.80 -9.91 17.04
N PHE A 66 -12.51 -8.73 17.61
CA PHE A 66 -12.57 -8.48 19.05
C PHE A 66 -13.98 -8.66 19.62
N SER A 67 -15.01 -8.17 18.93
CA SER A 67 -16.41 -8.35 19.33
C SER A 67 -16.83 -9.82 19.35
N ARG A 68 -16.31 -10.63 18.42
CA ARG A 68 -16.54 -12.09 18.41
C ARG A 68 -15.79 -12.82 19.53
N PHE A 69 -14.64 -12.31 19.97
CA PHE A 69 -13.86 -12.92 21.05
C PHE A 69 -14.32 -12.52 22.46
N LEU A 70 -14.84 -11.31 22.64
CA LEU A 70 -15.24 -10.78 23.96
C LEU A 70 -16.77 -10.72 24.16
N GLU A 71 -17.56 -11.15 23.17
CA GLU A 71 -19.03 -11.14 23.17
C GLU A 71 -19.67 -9.74 23.41
N ILE A 72 -18.90 -8.67 23.26
CA ILE A 72 -19.37 -7.28 23.37
C ILE A 72 -19.83 -6.79 21.99
N PRO A 73 -20.98 -6.11 21.88
CA PRO A 73 -21.46 -5.59 20.61
C PRO A 73 -20.52 -4.50 20.06
N PHE A 74 -20.14 -4.65 18.78
CA PHE A 74 -19.36 -3.68 18.00
C PHE A 74 -20.25 -2.57 17.44
#